data_AF-A0AAE0DWF4-F1
#
_entry.id   AF-A0AAE0DWF4-F1
#
_cell.length_a   1.000
_cell.length_b   1.000
_cell.length_c   1.000
_cell.angle_alpha   90.00
_cell.angle_beta   90.00
_cell.angle_gamma   90.00
#
_symmetry.space_group_name_H-M   'P 1'
#
loop_
_entity.id
_entity.type
_entity.pdbx_description
1 polymer ?
#
loop_
_entity_poly.entity_id
_entity_poly.type
_entity_poly.pdbx_seq_one_letter_code
_entity_poly.pdbx_strand_id
1 'polypeptide(L)'
;MLNHEIRVLWRAAILVVVWSVWYSRNQWIFEGKSVDFRVYVAKHLGIGCMGNCVDDLLILHRFSLSGRPGKASVIRNVIWSPPAPGWIKVNTYGAALGSPGVGGCGGAFRTCRSLV
;
A
#
# COMPACT_ATOMS: atom_id res chain seq x y z
N MET A 1 0.76 -20.39 -9.38
CA MET A 1 0.28 -19.58 -8.25
C MET A 1 -0.50 -18.35 -8.71
N LEU A 2 0.07 -17.46 -9.53
CA LEU A 2 -0.57 -16.21 -9.97
C LEU A 2 -2.00 -16.36 -10.56
N ASN A 3 -2.24 -17.39 -11.39
CA ASN A 3 -3.55 -17.64 -12.00
C ASN A 3 -4.64 -18.10 -11.01
N HIS A 4 -4.26 -18.68 -9.88
CA HIS A 4 -5.22 -19.07 -8.84
C HIS A 4 -5.73 -17.82 -8.11
N GLU A 5 -4.80 -17.00 -7.64
CA GLU A 5 -5.10 -15.75 -6.94
C GLU A 5 -5.95 -14.80 -7.80
N ILE A 6 -5.62 -14.66 -9.09
CA ILE A 6 -6.40 -13.83 -10.02
C ILE A 6 -7.86 -14.36 -10.13
N ARG A 7 -8.06 -15.68 -10.22
CA ARG A 7 -9.42 -16.26 -10.31
C ARG A 7 -10.20 -16.07 -9.01
N VAL A 8 -9.55 -16.17 -7.86
CA VAL A 8 -10.17 -15.89 -6.56
C VAL A 8 -10.59 -14.42 -6.46
N LEU A 9 -9.71 -13.50 -6.87
CA LEU A 9 -10.00 -12.06 -6.88
C LEU A 9 -11.20 -11.72 -7.77
N TRP A 10 -11.29 -12.27 -8.98
CA TRP A 10 -12.42 -12.04 -9.87
C TRP A 10 -13.74 -12.55 -9.30
N ARG A 11 -13.74 -13.74 -8.68
CA ARG A 11 -14.93 -14.29 -8.01
C ARG A 11 -15.36 -13.40 -6.84
N ALA A 12 -14.41 -12.97 -6.01
CA ALA A 12 -14.70 -12.05 -4.90
C ALA A 12 -15.25 -10.71 -5.39
N ALA A 13 -14.68 -10.14 -6.46
CA ALA A 13 -15.15 -8.89 -7.05
C ALA A 13 -16.61 -8.97 -7.50
N ILE A 14 -16.98 -10.04 -8.22
CA ILE A 14 -18.36 -10.26 -8.67
C ILE A 14 -19.31 -10.36 -7.47
N LEU A 15 -18.95 -11.16 -6.45
CA LEU A 15 -19.77 -11.33 -5.25
C LEU A 15 -19.98 -10.02 -4.51
N VAL A 16 -18.92 -9.21 -4.34
CA VAL A 16 -19.01 -7.91 -3.67
C VAL A 16 -19.89 -6.94 -4.45
N VAL A 17 -19.79 -6.90 -5.79
CA VAL A 17 -20.65 -6.05 -6.63
C VAL A 17 -22.11 -6.46 -6.49
N VAL A 18 -22.45 -7.74 -6.65
CA VAL A 18 -23.83 -8.22 -6.52
C VAL A 18 -24.39 -7.91 -5.13
N TRP A 19 -23.62 -8.20 -4.08
CA TRP A 19 -24.00 -7.91 -2.70
C TRP A 19 -24.21 -6.42 -2.47
N SER A 20 -23.32 -5.57 -2.98
CA SER A 20 -23.40 -4.13 -2.78
C SER A 20 -24.64 -3.50 -3.42
N VAL A 21 -25.06 -3.99 -4.59
CA VAL A 21 -26.28 -3.54 -5.26
C VAL A 21 -27.50 -3.93 -4.43
N TRP A 22 -27.57 -5.21 -4.01
CA TRP A 22 -28.65 -5.71 -3.16
C TRP A 22 -28.75 -4.94 -1.84
N TYR A 23 -27.62 -4.75 -1.16
CA TYR A 23 -27.55 -4.02 0.11
C TYR A 23 -27.99 -2.57 -0.04
N SER A 24 -27.49 -1.87 -1.06
CA SER A 24 -27.83 -0.45 -1.30
C SER A 24 -29.32 -0.27 -1.63
N ARG A 25 -29.91 -1.20 -2.39
CA ARG A 25 -31.35 -1.21 -2.68
C ARG A 25 -32.18 -1.42 -1.42
N ASN A 26 -31.80 -2.38 -0.56
CA ASN A 26 -32.54 -2.67 0.66
C ASN A 26 -32.43 -1.55 1.70
N GLN A 27 -31.26 -0.92 1.83
CA GLN A 27 -31.12 0.27 2.68
C GLN A 27 -32.05 1.39 2.23
N TRP A 28 -32.24 1.57 0.92
CA TRP A 28 -33.15 2.58 0.41
C TRP A 28 -34.63 2.22 0.67
N ILE A 29 -35.02 0.97 0.43
CA ILE A 29 -36.41 0.52 0.55
C ILE A 29 -36.86 0.43 2.01
N PHE A 30 -36.06 -0.19 2.88
CA PHE A 30 -36.50 -0.55 4.24
C PHE A 30 -36.10 0.47 5.30
N GLU A 31 -34.99 1.19 5.08
CA GLU A 31 -34.42 2.11 6.07
C GLU A 31 -34.49 3.57 5.63
N GLY A 32 -34.92 3.84 4.39
CA GLY A 32 -34.92 5.18 3.80
C GLY A 32 -33.51 5.77 3.61
N LYS A 33 -32.46 4.95 3.73
CA LYS A 33 -31.06 5.39 3.67
C LYS A 33 -30.54 5.26 2.23
N SER A 34 -30.00 6.35 1.69
CA SER A 34 -29.26 6.30 0.42
C SER A 34 -27.80 5.93 0.69
N VAL A 35 -27.43 4.70 0.32
CA VAL A 35 -26.03 4.25 0.35
C VAL A 35 -25.51 4.22 -1.08
N ASP A 36 -24.41 4.96 -1.34
CA ASP A 36 -23.73 4.86 -2.63
C ASP A 36 -22.99 3.51 -2.72
N PHE A 37 -23.49 2.64 -3.58
CA PHE A 37 -22.92 1.31 -3.80
C PHE A 37 -21.45 1.40 -4.25
N ARG A 38 -21.02 2.47 -4.95
CA ARG A 38 -19.63 2.65 -5.40
C ARG A 38 -18.69 2.76 -4.21
N VAL A 39 -19.08 3.55 -3.21
CA VAL A 39 -18.34 3.71 -1.95
C VAL A 39 -18.31 2.39 -1.18
N TYR A 40 -19.43 1.66 -1.16
CA TYR A 40 -19.51 0.35 -0.52
C TYR A 40 -18.57 -0.68 -1.18
N VAL A 41 -18.59 -0.78 -2.51
CA VAL A 41 -17.70 -1.66 -3.29
C VAL A 41 -16.25 -1.29 -3.07
N ALA A 42 -15.91 0.00 -3.19
CA ALA A 42 -14.53 0.46 -3.01
C ALA A 42 -13.98 0.08 -1.63
N LYS A 43 -14.79 0.27 -0.58
CA LYS A 43 -14.43 -0.11 0.79
C LYS A 43 -14.17 -1.61 0.95
N HIS A 44 -15.00 -2.48 0.34
CA HIS A 44 -14.92 -3.94 0.52
C HIS A 44 -13.90 -4.61 -0.41
N LEU A 45 -13.56 -4.00 -1.54
CA LEU A 45 -12.49 -4.46 -2.43
C LEU A 45 -11.12 -3.83 -2.10
N GLY A 46 -11.04 -2.99 -1.07
CA GLY A 46 -9.80 -2.30 -0.72
C GLY A 46 -9.35 -1.27 -1.76
N ILE A 47 -10.26 -0.83 -2.63
CA ILE A 47 -10.01 0.22 -3.62
C ILE A 47 -9.93 1.55 -2.86
N GLY A 48 -8.88 2.33 -3.14
CA GLY A 48 -8.62 3.59 -2.44
C GLY A 48 -7.37 3.60 -1.59
N CYS A 49 -6.69 2.47 -1.37
CA CYS A 49 -5.31 2.50 -0.86
C CYS A 49 -4.41 3.22 -1.86
N MET A 50 -3.83 4.34 -1.47
CA MET A 50 -2.98 5.15 -2.36
C MET A 50 -1.51 4.93 -2.03
N GLY A 51 -0.68 4.81 -3.07
CA GLY A 51 0.78 4.97 -3.00
C GLY A 51 1.22 6.43 -2.84
N ASN A 52 0.26 7.34 -2.64
CA ASN A 52 0.44 8.79 -2.54
C ASN A 52 1.08 9.42 -3.80
N CYS A 53 0.75 8.90 -4.99
CA CYS A 53 1.11 9.53 -6.26
C CYS A 53 -0.06 10.35 -6.85
N VAL A 54 0.26 11.20 -7.84
CA VAL A 54 -0.74 12.04 -8.53
C VAL A 54 -1.73 11.18 -9.33
N ASP A 55 -1.28 10.09 -9.94
CA ASP A 55 -2.14 9.20 -10.72
C ASP A 55 -3.25 8.59 -9.84
N ASP A 56 -2.91 8.09 -8.66
CA ASP A 56 -3.88 7.58 -7.69
C ASP A 56 -4.92 8.64 -7.33
N LEU A 57 -4.47 9.89 -7.13
CA LEU A 57 -5.35 11.01 -6.79
C LEU A 57 -6.33 11.32 -7.93
N LEU A 58 -5.83 11.36 -9.18
CA LEU A 58 -6.64 11.62 -10.37
C LEU A 58 -7.67 10.51 -10.61
N ILE A 59 -7.27 9.24 -10.45
CA ILE A 59 -8.16 8.09 -10.58
C ILE A 59 -9.29 8.17 -9.55
N LEU A 60 -8.96 8.38 -8.28
CA LEU A 60 -9.96 8.46 -7.21
C LEU A 60 -10.90 9.64 -7.38
N HIS A 61 -10.36 10.80 -7.77
CA HIS A 61 -11.16 11.99 -8.06
C HIS A 61 -12.16 11.73 -9.20
N ARG A 62 -11.73 11.08 -10.28
CA ARG A 62 -12.60 10.73 -11.42
C ARG A 62 -13.78 9.83 -11.05
N PHE A 63 -13.58 8.94 -10.08
CA PHE A 63 -14.64 8.05 -9.57
C PHE A 63 -15.38 8.62 -8.36
N SER A 64 -15.07 9.84 -7.94
CA SER A 64 -15.62 10.47 -6.72
C SER A 64 -15.43 9.60 -5.48
N LEU A 65 -14.31 8.87 -5.41
CA LEU A 65 -13.96 7.99 -4.30
C LEU A 65 -13.05 8.73 -3.31
N SER A 66 -13.26 8.49 -2.03
CA SER A 66 -12.34 8.94 -1.00
C SER A 66 -11.08 8.06 -0.98
N GLY A 67 -9.92 8.70 -1.09
CA GLY A 67 -8.63 8.03 -0.95
C GLY A 67 -8.29 7.71 0.50
N ARG A 68 -7.58 6.60 0.70
CA ARG A 68 -6.90 6.23 1.93
C ARG A 68 -5.41 6.38 1.68
N PRO A 69 -4.85 7.58 1.93
CA PRO A 69 -3.43 7.81 1.73
C PRO A 69 -2.62 6.87 2.60
N GLY A 70 -1.56 6.29 2.02
CA GLY A 70 -0.57 5.56 2.78
C GLY A 70 0.07 6.48 3.83
N LYS A 71 0.52 5.92 4.94
CA LYS A 71 1.23 6.69 5.96
C LYS A 71 2.47 7.33 5.32
N ALA A 72 2.51 8.67 5.29
CA ALA A 72 3.66 9.39 4.79
C ALA A 72 4.91 9.00 5.61
N SER A 73 6.04 8.80 4.94
CA SER A 73 7.30 8.58 5.63
C SER A 73 7.66 9.82 6.43
N VAL A 74 7.94 9.63 7.72
CA VAL A 74 8.44 10.73 8.55
C VAL A 74 9.94 10.86 8.28
N ILE A 75 10.36 11.99 7.71
CA ILE A 75 11.78 12.32 7.58
C ILE A 75 12.30 12.58 9.00
N ARG A 76 12.98 11.59 9.57
CA ARG A 76 13.71 11.78 10.83
C ARG A 76 15.14 12.18 10.50
N ASN A 77 15.58 13.29 11.09
CA ASN A 77 16.98 13.63 11.05
C ASN A 77 17.75 12.62 11.91
N VAL A 78 18.60 11.81 11.27
CA VAL A 78 19.46 10.84 11.96
C VAL A 78 20.87 11.40 11.89
N ILE A 79 21.33 12.00 12.99
CA ILE A 79 22.73 12.42 13.12
C ILE A 79 23.57 11.14 13.23
N TRP A 80 24.50 10.97 12.29
CA TRP A 80 25.42 9.84 12.32
C TRP A 80 26.58 10.15 13.27
N SER A 81 26.78 9.29 14.26
CA SER A 81 27.98 9.30 15.11
C SER A 81 28.83 8.04 14.84
N PRO A 82 30.17 8.14 14.94
CA PRO A 82 31.05 6.98 14.89
C PRO A 82 30.67 5.95 15.98
N PRO A 83 30.86 4.64 15.74
CA PRO A 83 30.70 3.63 16.79
C PRO A 83 31.78 3.81 17.86
N ALA A 84 31.54 3.30 19.07
CA ALA A 84 32.52 3.36 20.15
C ALA A 84 33.82 2.59 19.80
N PRO A 85 34.98 2.96 20.39
CA PRO A 85 36.21 2.18 20.21
C PRO A 85 36.00 0.69 20.53
N GLY A 86 36.55 -0.18 19.69
CA GLY A 86 36.36 -1.64 19.79
C GLY A 86 35.08 -2.17 19.15
N TRP A 87 34.15 -1.31 18.70
CA TRP A 87 32.94 -1.72 17.99
C TRP A 87 33.10 -1.62 16.47
N ILE A 88 32.50 -2.58 15.77
CA ILE A 88 32.33 -2.57 14.31
C ILE A 88 30.84 -2.39 14.01
N LYS A 89 30.50 -1.33 13.29
CA LYS A 89 29.15 -1.09 12.77
C LYS A 89 29.04 -1.69 11.37
N VAL A 90 28.03 -2.52 11.16
CA VAL A 90 27.70 -3.09 9.85
C VAL A 90 26.42 -2.45 9.35
N ASN A 91 26.49 -1.69 8.26
CA ASN A 91 25.30 -1.17 7.57
C ASN A 91 25.05 -2.04 6.35
N THR A 92 23.87 -2.63 6.24
CA THR A 92 23.44 -3.36 5.05
C THR A 92 22.41 -2.56 4.27
N TYR A 93 22.45 -2.64 2.94
CA TYR A 93 21.47 -2.04 2.06
C TYR A 93 21.08 -3.04 0.96
N GLY A 94 19.82 -3.02 0.56
CA GLY A 94 19.29 -3.81 -0.54
C GLY A 94 18.73 -2.89 -1.61
N ALA A 95 18.94 -3.23 -2.88
CA ALA A 95 18.33 -2.57 -4.02
C ALA A 95 17.61 -3.61 -4.88
N ALA A 96 16.46 -3.25 -5.43
CA ALA A 96 15.74 -4.11 -6.37
C ALA A 96 15.35 -3.30 -7.61
N LEU A 97 15.57 -3.87 -8.79
CA LEU A 97 15.13 -3.31 -10.05
C LEU A 97 13.72 -3.79 -10.37
N GLY A 98 12.71 -3.19 -9.71
CA GLY A 98 11.29 -3.52 -9.87
C GLY A 98 10.77 -4.60 -8.92
N SER A 99 9.45 -4.84 -8.97
CA SER A 99 8.75 -5.88 -8.20
C SER A 99 7.69 -6.61 -9.07
N PRO A 100 7.96 -7.84 -9.56
CA PRO A 100 9.18 -8.63 -9.38
C PRO A 100 10.33 -8.17 -10.31
N GLY A 101 11.57 -8.24 -9.82
CA GLY A 101 12.77 -7.87 -10.58
C GLY A 101 14.07 -8.28 -9.90
N VAL A 102 15.22 -7.99 -10.52
CA VAL A 102 16.54 -8.40 -10.00
C VAL A 102 16.87 -7.62 -8.73
N GLY A 103 17.18 -8.33 -7.66
CA GLY A 103 17.64 -7.76 -6.39
C GLY A 103 19.15 -7.90 -6.20
N GLY A 104 19.74 -6.93 -5.52
CA GLY A 104 21.12 -6.96 -5.04
C GLY A 104 21.21 -6.46 -3.60
N CYS A 105 22.27 -6.85 -2.90
CA CYS A 105 22.55 -6.37 -1.55
C CYS A 105 24.02 -5.94 -1.41
N GLY A 106 24.27 -5.04 -0.48
CA GLY A 106 25.60 -4.55 -0.15
C GLY A 106 25.73 -4.27 1.35
N GLY A 107 26.96 -4.29 1.84
CA GLY A 107 27.30 -4.04 3.24
C GLY A 107 28.52 -3.14 3.37
N ALA A 108 28.53 -2.29 4.40
CA ALA A 108 29.69 -1.48 4.76
C ALA A 108 30.03 -1.68 6.24
N PHE A 109 31.28 -2.03 6.51
CA PHE A 109 31.83 -2.19 7.84
C PHE A 109 32.55 -0.89 8.24
N ARG A 110 32.31 -0.42 9.46
CA ARG A 110 32.88 0.86 9.93
C ARG A 110 33.35 0.73 11.37
N THR A 111 34.48 1.34 11.68
CA THR A 111 35.00 1.51 13.05
C THR A 111 34.89 2.97 13.48
N CYS A 112 35.35 3.27 14.69
CA CYS A 112 35.50 4.64 15.18
C CYS A 112 36.52 5.48 14.39
N ARG A 113 37.40 4.86 13.58
CA ARG A 113 38.51 5.53 12.89
C ARG A 113 38.37 5.60 11.37
N SER A 114 37.76 4.58 10.75
CA SER A 114 37.62 4.51 9.28
C SER A 114 36.57 3.49 8.84
N LEU A 115 36.30 3.45 7.53
CA LEU A 115 35.73 2.27 6.89
C LEU A 115 36.71 1.10 7.00
N VAL A 116 36.18 -0.12 7.10
CA VAL A 116 36.93 -1.38 7.05
C VAL A 116 36.64 -2.05 5.72
#